data_AF-A0A3N0DBR1-F1
#
_entry.id   AF-A0A3N0DBR1-F1
#
_cell.length_a   1.000
_cell.length_b   1.000
_cell.length_c   1.000
_cell.angle_alpha   90.00
_cell.angle_beta   90.00
_cell.angle_gamma   90.00
#
_symmetry.space_group_name_H-M   'P 1'
#
loop_
_entity.id
_entity.type
_entity.pdbx_description
1 polymer ?
#
loop_
_entity_poly.entity_id
_entity_poly.type
_entity_poly.pdbx_seq_one_letter_code
_entity_poly.pdbx_strand_id
1 'polypeptide(L)'
;MEAYNCRAAEAPYFLRAHRTIALSDLDNVTLHQSTTGELAPADPGPFRGEVDYVTLGQGHPEAFNSRSEFRNYLRSLAGVRVYRDGFGVRMDEDWLGLRKSQTSGSSFYSLRPENTLGFIDISARHNAKLVETTDREGFADTPHYRNLMALLQGWRSFTEQFQTFIRRSYNEYRQETEATKVGIDPAASSEVLIQHVEDTRSRTILTAKKRIRALREEAEATAKSHERVANELDGNQRSLFAGPVDPAIAHELSNLQAADKRRGQSFAEIEEMFDSLDSERAVLQLLREHSDRLREQLAQTWETVSLGLTAEAASHEVAHVAEGIAVRSAQIRRHLADAGTVDRRLSNYIQYVQSAASALKRQLAHLNPSLRYMRERRERISLGDFCRDIAQYHRDRWSDGPISINVEVDQDFVVEVNRGKLTQVLDNLLLNSEYWLLQDHRLGLQGSPQVSLLVKAPYLFTSDNGRGIDRSVESTLFEPFVSFKKRGEGRGLGLYVVTQLLDSEGCGIELALDRNDNGRFYKFQLDLGGMRVDA
;
A
#
# COMPACT_ATOMS: atom_id res chain seq x y z
N MET A 1 -1.20 -24.06 -15.61
CA MET A 1 -0.48 -23.68 -16.86
C MET A 1 -1.29 -23.96 -18.13
N GLU A 2 -2.04 -25.06 -18.21
CA GLU A 2 -2.81 -25.45 -19.41
C GLU A 2 -3.80 -24.39 -19.92
N ALA A 3 -4.50 -23.71 -19.01
CA ALA A 3 -5.48 -22.65 -19.33
C ALA A 3 -4.95 -21.48 -20.21
N TYR A 4 -3.62 -21.34 -20.31
CA TYR A 4 -2.95 -20.30 -21.11
C TYR A 4 -1.96 -20.90 -22.14
N ASN A 5 -1.97 -22.23 -22.37
CA ASN A 5 -0.98 -22.98 -23.16
C ASN A 5 0.46 -22.56 -22.84
N CYS A 6 0.75 -22.42 -21.54
CA CYS A 6 1.96 -21.78 -21.04
C CYS A 6 3.14 -22.77 -21.01
N ARG A 7 4.32 -22.33 -21.47
CA ARG A 7 5.53 -23.14 -21.59
C ARG A 7 6.75 -22.34 -21.14
N ALA A 8 7.78 -23.03 -20.65
CA ALA A 8 9.11 -22.45 -20.48
C ALA A 8 9.60 -21.91 -21.83
N ALA A 9 10.29 -20.77 -21.80
CA ALA A 9 10.87 -20.15 -22.98
C ALA A 9 12.41 -20.25 -22.95
N GLU A 10 13.03 -20.01 -24.10
CA GLU A 10 14.48 -19.90 -24.22
C GLU A 10 14.91 -18.47 -23.81
N ALA A 11 16.14 -18.35 -23.31
CA ALA A 11 16.72 -17.06 -22.93
C ALA A 11 16.65 -16.06 -24.11
N PRO A 12 16.22 -14.80 -23.89
CA PRO A 12 16.13 -14.11 -22.59
C PRO A 12 14.81 -14.30 -21.82
N TYR A 13 13.83 -15.04 -22.35
CA TYR A 13 12.49 -15.12 -21.76
C TYR A 13 12.36 -16.32 -20.81
N PHE A 14 11.74 -16.11 -19.64
CA PHE A 14 11.47 -17.19 -18.69
C PHE A 14 10.25 -18.04 -19.07
N LEU A 15 9.23 -17.41 -19.66
CA LEU A 15 7.91 -18.02 -19.84
C LEU A 15 7.21 -17.45 -21.08
N ARG A 16 6.49 -18.31 -21.81
CA ARG A 16 5.70 -17.94 -23.00
C ARG A 16 4.30 -18.53 -22.92
N ALA A 17 3.29 -17.72 -23.21
CA ALA A 17 1.91 -18.15 -23.42
C ALA A 17 1.47 -17.86 -24.86
N HIS A 18 0.40 -18.52 -25.30
CA HIS A 18 -0.19 -18.30 -26.62
C HIS A 18 -1.71 -18.41 -26.55
N ARG A 19 -2.39 -17.44 -27.19
CA ARG A 19 -3.85 -17.41 -27.35
C ARG A 19 -4.18 -17.05 -28.80
N THR A 20 -5.17 -17.73 -29.34
CA THR A 20 -5.87 -17.35 -30.57
C THR A 20 -7.29 -16.92 -30.17
N ILE A 21 -7.82 -15.91 -30.84
CA ILE A 21 -9.19 -15.42 -30.66
C ILE A 21 -9.77 -15.26 -32.06
N ALA A 22 -10.94 -15.84 -32.35
CA ALA A 22 -11.61 -15.57 -33.60
C ALA A 22 -12.31 -14.21 -33.52
N LEU A 23 -12.35 -13.46 -34.63
CA LEU A 23 -13.02 -12.15 -34.66
C LEU A 23 -14.52 -12.25 -34.30
N SER A 24 -15.16 -13.40 -34.52
CA SER A 24 -16.55 -13.67 -34.11
C SER A 24 -16.78 -13.71 -32.59
N ASP A 25 -15.72 -13.95 -31.81
CA ASP A 25 -15.82 -14.30 -30.39
C ASP A 25 -15.58 -13.09 -29.47
N LEU A 26 -15.44 -11.90 -30.06
CA LEU A 26 -15.22 -10.63 -29.38
C LEU A 26 -16.53 -9.88 -29.18
N ASP A 27 -16.64 -9.17 -28.06
CA ASP A 27 -17.77 -8.27 -27.80
C ASP A 27 -17.74 -7.07 -28.76
N ASN A 28 -18.92 -6.61 -29.19
CA ASN A 28 -19.13 -5.41 -30.03
C ASN A 28 -18.51 -5.45 -31.45
N VAL A 29 -18.34 -6.64 -32.02
CA VAL A 29 -17.87 -6.82 -33.41
C VAL A 29 -18.83 -6.16 -34.41
N THR A 30 -18.30 -5.27 -35.25
CA THR A 30 -19.07 -4.55 -36.25
C THR A 30 -19.19 -5.40 -37.53
N LEU A 31 -20.41 -5.58 -38.01
CA LEU A 31 -20.70 -6.30 -39.26
C LEU A 31 -20.64 -5.36 -40.47
N HIS A 32 -20.32 -5.92 -41.64
CA HIS A 32 -20.34 -5.25 -42.93
C HIS A 32 -21.03 -6.17 -43.96
N GLN A 33 -21.77 -5.60 -44.91
CA GLN A 33 -22.31 -6.38 -46.04
C GLN A 33 -21.16 -6.83 -46.94
N SER A 34 -20.91 -8.13 -46.98
CA SER A 34 -19.92 -8.72 -47.88
C SER A 34 -20.29 -8.48 -49.35
N THR A 35 -19.34 -8.69 -50.26
CA THR A 35 -19.59 -8.64 -51.72
C THR A 35 -20.61 -9.68 -52.22
N THR A 36 -21.01 -10.65 -51.39
CA THR A 36 -22.08 -11.62 -51.67
C THR A 36 -23.43 -11.22 -51.06
N GLY A 37 -23.52 -10.08 -50.37
CA GLY A 37 -24.75 -9.55 -49.76
C GLY A 37 -25.02 -10.03 -48.31
N GLU A 38 -24.29 -11.03 -47.83
CA GLU A 38 -24.40 -11.53 -46.45
C GLU A 38 -23.68 -10.59 -45.46
N LEU A 39 -24.26 -10.44 -44.26
CA LEU A 39 -23.62 -9.72 -43.15
C LEU A 39 -22.53 -10.60 -42.52
N ALA A 40 -21.28 -10.14 -42.58
CA ALA A 40 -20.13 -10.81 -41.98
C ALA A 40 -19.32 -9.82 -41.11
N PRO A 41 -18.51 -10.29 -40.15
CA PRO A 41 -17.55 -9.46 -39.44
C PRO A 41 -16.67 -8.66 -40.40
N ALA A 42 -16.57 -7.35 -40.19
CA ALA A 42 -15.77 -6.47 -41.01
C ALA A 42 -14.26 -6.70 -40.77
N ASP A 43 -13.66 -7.61 -41.53
CA ASP A 43 -12.23 -7.98 -41.41
C ASP A 43 -11.30 -6.77 -41.69
N PRO A 44 -10.44 -6.33 -40.75
CA PRO A 44 -9.47 -5.26 -40.95
C PRO A 44 -8.28 -5.64 -41.86
N GLY A 45 -8.15 -6.92 -42.21
CA GLY A 45 -6.97 -7.48 -42.87
C GLY A 45 -5.86 -7.87 -41.87
N PRO A 46 -4.83 -8.59 -42.34
CA PRO A 46 -3.73 -9.05 -41.49
C PRO A 46 -2.92 -7.87 -40.95
N PHE A 47 -2.47 -7.98 -39.71
CA PHE A 47 -1.53 -7.05 -39.08
C PHE A 47 -0.60 -7.83 -38.15
N ARG A 48 0.56 -7.25 -37.83
CA ARG A 48 1.47 -7.77 -36.79
C ARG A 48 1.71 -6.66 -35.78
N GLY A 49 1.97 -7.01 -34.52
CA GLY A 49 2.49 -6.06 -33.55
C GLY A 49 3.46 -6.69 -32.58
N GLU A 50 4.21 -5.83 -31.90
CA GLU A 50 5.10 -6.17 -30.80
C GLU A 50 4.97 -5.05 -29.76
N VAL A 51 4.74 -5.42 -28.51
CA VAL A 51 4.54 -4.46 -27.42
C VAL A 51 5.23 -4.99 -26.17
N ASP A 52 6.19 -4.19 -25.70
CA ASP A 52 6.98 -4.45 -24.51
C ASP A 52 6.50 -3.56 -23.36
N TYR A 53 6.53 -4.13 -22.15
CA TYR A 53 6.31 -3.39 -20.92
C TYR A 53 7.62 -3.35 -20.13
N VAL A 54 8.14 -2.16 -19.90
CA VAL A 54 9.39 -1.96 -19.17
C VAL A 54 9.08 -1.60 -17.72
N THR A 55 9.25 -2.57 -16.81
CA THR A 55 9.20 -2.31 -15.38
C THR A 55 10.37 -1.42 -14.98
N LEU A 56 10.10 -0.17 -14.58
CA LEU A 56 11.07 0.74 -13.99
C LEU A 56 11.47 0.26 -12.58
N GLY A 57 12.25 -0.81 -12.47
CA GLY A 57 12.92 -1.24 -11.24
C GLY A 57 13.92 -0.20 -10.72
N GLN A 58 14.53 -0.40 -9.55
CA GLN A 58 15.33 0.66 -8.88
C GLN A 58 16.60 1.12 -9.62
N GLY A 59 17.06 0.42 -10.68
CA GLY A 59 18.24 0.78 -11.49
C GLY A 59 17.91 1.26 -12.91
N HIS A 60 18.97 1.51 -13.69
CA HIS A 60 18.94 1.74 -15.14
C HIS A 60 20.10 1.00 -15.82
N PRO A 61 20.06 0.77 -17.15
CA PRO A 61 21.20 0.22 -17.88
C PRO A 61 22.42 1.15 -17.84
N GLU A 62 23.64 0.59 -17.89
CA GLU A 62 24.91 1.35 -17.89
C GLU A 62 25.04 2.35 -19.05
N ALA A 63 24.27 2.17 -20.13
CA ALA A 63 24.24 3.06 -21.28
C ALA A 63 23.55 4.43 -21.02
N PHE A 64 22.93 4.62 -19.85
CA PHE A 64 22.30 5.87 -19.44
C PHE A 64 23.01 6.43 -18.20
N ASN A 65 23.13 7.75 -18.09
CA ASN A 65 23.81 8.42 -16.97
C ASN A 65 22.90 8.54 -15.74
N SER A 66 21.59 8.36 -15.91
CA SER A 66 20.63 8.38 -14.80
C SER A 66 19.34 7.61 -15.13
N ARG A 67 18.60 7.21 -14.09
CA ARG A 67 17.27 6.60 -14.23
C ARG A 67 16.23 7.59 -14.77
N SER A 68 16.45 8.87 -14.51
CA SER A 68 15.73 10.01 -15.08
C SER A 68 15.90 10.10 -16.60
N GLU A 69 17.14 10.02 -17.10
CA GLU A 69 17.45 9.97 -18.53
C GLU A 69 16.85 8.72 -19.19
N PHE A 70 17.01 7.55 -18.55
CA PHE A 70 16.38 6.30 -19.01
C PHE A 70 14.84 6.39 -19.05
N ARG A 71 14.20 6.99 -18.03
CA ARG A 71 12.75 7.23 -17.99
C ARG A 71 12.30 8.21 -19.06
N ASN A 72 13.05 9.28 -19.32
CA ASN A 72 12.72 10.25 -20.35
C ASN A 72 12.93 9.69 -21.77
N TYR A 73 13.95 8.86 -21.97
CA TYR A 73 14.15 8.07 -23.18
C TYR A 73 13.01 7.06 -23.39
N LEU A 74 12.63 6.31 -22.36
CA LEU A 74 11.47 5.42 -22.43
C LEU A 74 10.18 6.20 -22.72
N ARG A 75 9.94 7.34 -22.08
CA ARG A 75 8.79 8.23 -22.35
C ARG A 75 8.77 8.76 -23.79
N SER A 76 9.92 9.03 -24.41
CA SER A 76 9.99 9.47 -25.82
C SER A 76 9.74 8.34 -26.83
N LEU A 77 9.95 7.09 -26.40
CA LEU A 77 9.62 5.87 -27.15
C LEU A 77 8.27 5.26 -26.76
N ALA A 78 7.64 5.74 -25.69
CA ALA A 78 6.41 5.22 -25.13
C ALA A 78 5.21 5.41 -26.08
N GLY A 79 4.19 4.58 -25.86
CA GLY A 79 3.06 4.42 -26.74
C GLY A 79 3.30 3.32 -27.78
N VAL A 80 2.19 2.78 -28.28
CA VAL A 80 2.19 1.80 -29.37
C VAL A 80 1.93 2.56 -30.67
N ARG A 81 2.90 2.60 -31.57
CA ARG A 81 2.81 3.33 -32.85
C ARG A 81 2.19 2.46 -33.94
N VAL A 82 1.48 3.05 -34.89
CA VAL A 82 1.00 2.32 -36.08
C VAL A 82 1.89 2.67 -37.28
N TYR A 83 2.32 1.67 -38.03
CA TYR A 83 3.06 1.84 -39.29
C TYR A 83 2.28 1.23 -40.45
N ARG A 84 2.25 1.92 -41.58
CA ARG A 84 1.69 1.45 -42.85
C ARG A 84 2.78 1.42 -43.90
N ASP A 85 3.16 0.21 -44.35
CA ASP A 85 4.27 -0.02 -45.28
C ASP A 85 5.58 0.69 -44.84
N GLY A 86 5.85 0.70 -43.52
CA GLY A 86 7.01 1.36 -42.91
C GLY A 86 6.85 2.86 -42.59
N PHE A 87 5.75 3.51 -42.99
CA PHE A 87 5.47 4.91 -42.67
C PHE A 87 4.58 5.02 -41.43
N GLY A 88 4.97 5.86 -40.45
CA GLY A 88 4.17 6.05 -39.24
C GLY A 88 2.84 6.74 -39.52
N VAL A 89 1.73 6.11 -39.11
CA VAL A 89 0.39 6.71 -39.07
C VAL A 89 0.25 7.44 -37.73
N ARG A 90 -0.16 8.71 -37.77
CA ARG A 90 -0.37 9.50 -36.55
C ARG A 90 -1.64 9.02 -35.84
N MET A 91 -1.55 8.88 -34.52
CA MET A 91 -2.61 8.39 -33.63
C MET A 91 -2.63 9.23 -32.35
N ASP A 92 -3.77 9.25 -31.65
CA ASP A 92 -3.88 9.83 -30.31
C ASP A 92 -2.97 9.14 -29.28
N GLU A 93 -2.50 9.87 -28.27
CA GLU A 93 -1.58 9.35 -27.24
C GLU A 93 -2.06 8.08 -26.51
N ASP A 94 -3.37 7.93 -26.33
CA ASP A 94 -3.99 6.78 -25.66
C ASP A 94 -5.06 6.10 -26.54
N TRP A 95 -4.79 5.96 -27.84
CA TRP A 95 -5.72 5.34 -28.79
C TRP A 95 -6.10 3.89 -28.41
N LEU A 96 -5.21 3.16 -27.73
CA LEU A 96 -5.48 1.83 -27.15
C LEU A 96 -6.20 1.86 -25.78
N GLY A 97 -6.45 3.04 -25.22
CA GLY A 97 -7.18 3.23 -23.96
C GLY A 97 -6.49 2.60 -22.74
N LEU A 98 -5.16 2.60 -22.69
CA LEU A 98 -4.33 2.07 -21.61
C LEU A 98 -4.48 2.86 -20.30
N ARG A 99 -4.77 4.18 -20.35
CA ARG A 99 -5.05 4.97 -19.14
C ARG A 99 -6.42 4.59 -18.54
N LYS A 100 -7.40 4.21 -19.37
CA LYS A 100 -8.78 3.92 -18.92
C LYS A 100 -8.95 2.63 -18.10
N SER A 101 -8.04 1.65 -18.17
CA SER A 101 -8.12 0.47 -17.28
C SER A 101 -7.54 0.71 -15.88
N GLN A 102 -6.93 1.87 -15.61
CA GLN A 102 -6.42 2.23 -14.29
C GLN A 102 -7.53 2.65 -13.30
N THR A 103 -8.67 3.13 -13.79
CA THR A 103 -9.76 3.67 -12.94
C THR A 103 -10.84 2.65 -12.55
N SER A 104 -10.82 1.43 -13.11
CA SER A 104 -11.85 0.41 -12.88
C SER A 104 -11.56 -0.53 -11.69
N GLY A 105 -10.52 -0.26 -10.89
CA GLY A 105 -10.20 -1.00 -9.66
C GLY A 105 -9.81 -2.49 -9.84
N SER A 106 -9.71 -2.96 -11.08
CA SER A 106 -9.55 -4.35 -11.44
C SER A 106 -8.14 -4.64 -12.00
N SER A 107 -7.30 -5.19 -11.12
CA SER A 107 -5.90 -5.60 -11.32
C SER A 107 -4.83 -4.53 -11.04
N PHE A 108 -3.78 -4.98 -10.36
CA PHE A 108 -2.66 -4.20 -9.80
C PHE A 108 -1.48 -4.06 -10.82
N TYR A 109 -1.60 -4.70 -11.98
CA TYR A 109 -0.64 -4.68 -13.08
C TYR A 109 -1.40 -4.59 -14.41
N SER A 110 -1.69 -3.38 -14.86
CA SER A 110 -2.10 -3.09 -16.24
C SER A 110 -0.94 -2.50 -17.03
N LEU A 111 -0.98 -2.62 -18.36
CA LEU A 111 -0.03 -1.98 -19.26
C LEU A 111 -0.15 -0.46 -19.13
N ARG A 112 0.81 0.16 -18.45
CA ARG A 112 0.83 1.62 -18.25
C ARG A 112 1.37 2.31 -19.51
N PRO A 113 0.67 3.27 -20.12
CA PRO A 113 1.11 3.87 -21.38
C PRO A 113 2.51 4.51 -21.30
N GLU A 114 2.86 5.11 -20.17
CA GLU A 114 4.17 5.72 -19.92
C GLU A 114 5.35 4.72 -19.86
N ASN A 115 5.07 3.42 -19.67
CA ASN A 115 6.05 2.33 -19.58
C ASN A 115 5.82 1.23 -20.64
N THR A 116 4.90 1.46 -21.57
CA THR A 116 4.52 0.53 -22.64
C THR A 116 4.98 1.10 -23.96
N LEU A 117 5.79 0.35 -24.69
CA LEU A 117 6.36 0.76 -25.98
C LEU A 117 6.16 -0.35 -27.00
N GLY A 118 5.92 0.01 -28.25
CA GLY A 118 5.66 -1.01 -29.27
C GLY A 118 5.18 -0.45 -30.60
N PHE A 119 4.81 -1.37 -31.48
CA PHE A 119 4.27 -1.04 -32.79
C PHE A 119 3.20 -2.03 -33.25
N ILE A 120 2.30 -1.54 -34.11
CA ILE A 120 1.42 -2.32 -34.98
C ILE A 120 1.82 -1.99 -36.42
N ASP A 121 2.14 -3.00 -37.22
CA ASP A 121 2.50 -2.89 -38.64
C ASP A 121 1.36 -3.43 -39.52
N ILE A 122 0.96 -2.62 -40.50
CA ILE A 122 -0.07 -2.89 -41.50
C ILE A 122 0.45 -2.58 -42.91
N SER A 123 -0.23 -3.08 -43.94
CA SER A 123 0.15 -2.83 -45.34
C SER A 123 -1.00 -2.22 -46.13
N ALA A 124 -0.74 -1.24 -47.00
CA ALA A 124 -1.78 -0.65 -47.85
C ALA A 124 -2.43 -1.69 -48.76
N ARG A 125 -1.69 -2.72 -49.18
CA ARG A 125 -2.20 -3.80 -50.03
C ARG A 125 -3.25 -4.66 -49.34
N HIS A 126 -3.01 -5.10 -48.10
CA HIS A 126 -3.89 -6.06 -47.41
C HIS A 126 -4.89 -5.39 -46.47
N ASN A 127 -4.59 -4.17 -46.01
CA ASN A 127 -5.44 -3.38 -45.12
C ASN A 127 -6.08 -2.19 -45.86
N ALA A 128 -6.39 -2.34 -47.16
CA ALA A 128 -6.95 -1.29 -48.01
C ALA A 128 -8.28 -0.69 -47.49
N LYS A 129 -8.99 -1.43 -46.62
CA LYS A 129 -10.24 -0.99 -45.97
C LYS A 129 -10.03 -0.15 -44.72
N LEU A 130 -8.80 -0.06 -44.20
CA LEU A 130 -8.42 0.92 -43.19
C LEU A 130 -8.10 2.24 -43.91
N VAL A 131 -9.11 3.10 -43.93
CA VAL A 131 -9.06 4.43 -44.57
C VAL A 131 -8.51 5.44 -43.57
N GLU A 132 -7.47 6.17 -43.94
CA GLU A 132 -6.93 7.28 -43.13
C GLU A 132 -7.83 8.51 -43.23
N THR A 133 -7.87 9.32 -42.18
CA THR A 133 -8.60 10.60 -42.16
C THR A 133 -7.94 11.63 -43.08
N THR A 134 -8.70 12.62 -43.54
CA THR A 134 -8.22 13.66 -44.48
C THR A 134 -7.09 14.52 -43.91
N ASP A 135 -7.08 14.72 -42.60
CA ASP A 135 -6.03 15.40 -41.82
C ASP A 135 -4.80 14.51 -41.51
N ARG A 136 -4.90 13.19 -41.80
CA ARG A 136 -3.92 12.16 -41.44
C ARG A 136 -3.65 12.05 -39.93
N GLU A 137 -4.58 12.47 -39.09
CA GLU A 137 -4.52 12.33 -37.63
C GLU A 137 -5.12 11.01 -37.12
N GLY A 138 -5.65 10.16 -38.01
CA GLY A 138 -5.87 8.75 -37.71
C GLY A 138 -6.57 7.94 -38.80
N PHE A 139 -7.37 6.95 -38.38
CA PHE A 139 -8.25 6.18 -39.26
C PHE A 139 -9.69 6.68 -39.16
N ALA A 140 -10.37 6.71 -40.30
CA ALA A 140 -11.79 7.00 -40.36
C ALA A 140 -12.59 5.91 -39.62
N ASP A 141 -13.59 6.35 -38.85
CA ASP A 141 -14.46 5.45 -38.08
C ASP A 141 -15.31 4.57 -39.00
N THR A 142 -14.82 3.36 -39.23
CA THR A 142 -15.36 2.38 -40.17
C THR A 142 -15.53 1.03 -39.45
N PRO A 143 -16.43 0.14 -39.91
CA PRO A 143 -16.55 -1.22 -39.37
C PRO A 143 -15.22 -1.98 -39.29
N HIS A 144 -14.35 -1.78 -40.27
CA HIS A 144 -13.01 -2.39 -40.33
C HIS A 144 -12.09 -1.84 -39.24
N TYR A 145 -12.03 -0.52 -39.06
CA TYR A 145 -11.24 0.09 -37.99
C TYR A 145 -11.75 -0.30 -36.60
N ARG A 146 -13.08 -0.32 -36.38
CA ARG A 146 -13.69 -0.77 -35.11
C ARG A 146 -13.30 -2.20 -34.76
N ASN A 147 -13.22 -3.10 -35.75
CA ASN A 147 -12.83 -4.48 -35.52
C ASN A 147 -11.31 -4.66 -35.30
N LEU A 148 -10.46 -3.82 -35.91
CA LEU A 148 -9.06 -3.71 -35.51
C LEU A 148 -8.93 -3.33 -34.03
N MET A 149 -9.69 -2.32 -33.59
CA MET A 149 -9.72 -1.90 -32.19
C MET A 149 -10.23 -3.01 -31.26
N ALA A 150 -11.28 -3.75 -31.65
CA ALA A 150 -11.78 -4.88 -30.86
C ALA A 150 -10.72 -5.99 -30.68
N LEU A 151 -9.97 -6.33 -31.74
CA LEU A 151 -8.88 -7.31 -31.66
C LEU A 151 -7.75 -6.85 -30.72
N LEU A 152 -7.37 -5.58 -30.79
CA LEU A 152 -6.34 -4.99 -29.93
C LEU A 152 -6.80 -4.87 -28.46
N GLN A 153 -8.08 -4.59 -28.22
CA GLN A 153 -8.67 -4.62 -26.87
C GLN A 153 -8.75 -6.05 -26.31
N GLY A 154 -9.07 -7.05 -27.15
CA GLY A 154 -9.04 -8.46 -26.79
C GLY A 154 -7.63 -8.94 -26.42
N TRP A 155 -6.61 -8.52 -27.16
CA TRP A 155 -5.19 -8.71 -26.81
C TRP A 155 -4.85 -8.07 -25.46
N ARG A 156 -5.23 -6.80 -25.24
CA ARG A 156 -4.99 -6.10 -23.97
C ARG A 156 -5.60 -6.85 -22.78
N SER A 157 -6.88 -7.25 -22.88
CA SER A 157 -7.57 -8.00 -21.82
C SER A 157 -6.89 -9.35 -21.52
N PHE A 158 -6.38 -10.04 -22.54
CA PHE A 158 -5.56 -11.25 -22.34
C PHE A 158 -4.27 -10.96 -21.56
N THR A 159 -3.57 -9.85 -21.84
CA THR A 159 -2.35 -9.51 -21.08
C THR A 159 -2.64 -9.24 -19.59
N GLU A 160 -3.71 -8.51 -19.27
CA GLU A 160 -4.14 -8.23 -17.89
C GLU A 160 -4.52 -9.52 -17.12
N GLN A 161 -5.27 -10.42 -17.78
CA GLN A 161 -5.63 -11.74 -17.26
C GLN A 161 -4.38 -12.61 -17.01
N PHE A 162 -3.45 -12.65 -17.98
CA PHE A 162 -2.25 -13.47 -17.89
C PHE A 162 -1.27 -12.96 -16.83
N GLN A 163 -1.02 -11.65 -16.73
CA GLN A 163 -0.20 -11.08 -15.66
C GLN A 163 -0.78 -11.37 -14.27
N THR A 164 -2.12 -11.27 -14.13
CA THR A 164 -2.81 -11.64 -12.89
C THR A 164 -2.64 -13.11 -12.54
N PHE A 165 -2.74 -14.01 -13.53
CA PHE A 165 -2.50 -15.45 -13.38
C PHE A 165 -1.06 -15.75 -12.92
N ILE A 166 -0.05 -15.20 -13.60
CA ILE A 166 1.37 -15.40 -13.24
C ILE A 166 1.66 -14.91 -11.82
N ARG A 167 1.13 -13.76 -11.41
CA ARG A 167 1.29 -13.26 -10.03
C ARG A 167 0.70 -14.22 -8.99
N ARG A 168 -0.51 -14.73 -9.23
CA ARG A 168 -1.17 -15.69 -8.33
C ARG A 168 -0.34 -16.96 -8.21
N SER A 169 0.02 -17.58 -9.33
CA SER A 169 0.82 -18.81 -9.34
C SER A 169 2.24 -18.63 -8.81
N TYR A 170 2.85 -17.45 -8.92
CA TYR A 170 4.13 -17.15 -8.26
C TYR A 170 3.98 -17.02 -6.73
N ASN A 171 2.91 -16.38 -6.26
CA ASN A 171 2.62 -16.28 -4.83
C ASN A 171 2.27 -17.65 -4.23
N GLU A 172 1.45 -18.44 -4.92
CA GLU A 172 1.14 -19.84 -4.59
C GLU A 172 2.44 -20.67 -4.51
N TYR A 173 3.28 -20.63 -5.55
CA TYR A 173 4.58 -21.31 -5.57
C TYR A 173 5.52 -20.86 -4.44
N ARG A 174 5.57 -19.55 -4.14
CA ARG A 174 6.35 -19.04 -3.00
C ARG A 174 5.82 -19.56 -1.68
N GLN A 175 4.51 -19.52 -1.47
CA GLN A 175 3.85 -20.05 -0.29
C GLN A 175 4.15 -21.55 -0.15
N GLU A 176 3.99 -22.35 -1.21
CA GLU A 176 4.33 -23.78 -1.23
C GLU A 176 5.82 -24.04 -0.95
N THR A 177 6.74 -23.26 -1.54
CA THR A 177 8.18 -23.46 -1.39
C THR A 177 8.70 -23.04 -0.01
N GLU A 178 8.13 -21.99 0.57
CA GLU A 178 8.43 -21.54 1.94
C GLU A 178 7.76 -22.46 2.97
N ALA A 179 6.54 -22.93 2.71
CA ALA A 179 5.83 -23.91 3.52
C ALA A 179 6.51 -25.30 3.52
N THR A 180 7.02 -25.77 2.37
CA THR A 180 7.73 -27.06 2.27
C THR A 180 9.03 -27.08 3.08
N LYS A 181 9.64 -25.92 3.33
CA LYS A 181 10.79 -25.78 4.24
C LYS A 181 10.43 -25.85 5.73
N VAL A 182 9.16 -25.73 6.09
CA VAL A 182 8.68 -25.58 7.48
C VAL A 182 7.64 -26.64 7.88
N GLY A 183 7.01 -27.32 6.92
CA GLY A 183 6.09 -28.44 7.15
C GLY A 183 4.66 -28.05 7.56
N ILE A 184 4.15 -26.91 7.08
CA ILE A 184 2.82 -26.37 7.43
C ILE A 184 1.97 -26.17 6.16
N ASP A 185 0.65 -26.24 6.26
CA ASP A 185 -0.30 -26.05 5.15
C ASP A 185 -0.20 -24.61 4.55
N PRO A 186 0.06 -24.45 3.23
CA PRO A 186 0.19 -23.14 2.58
C PRO A 186 -1.12 -22.32 2.51
N ALA A 187 -2.30 -22.97 2.59
CA ALA A 187 -3.60 -22.30 2.47
C ALA A 187 -4.12 -21.72 3.80
N ALA A 188 -3.41 -21.96 4.90
CA ALA A 188 -3.73 -21.43 6.22
C ALA A 188 -3.59 -19.90 6.25
N SER A 189 -4.65 -19.20 6.66
CA SER A 189 -4.56 -17.76 6.97
C SER A 189 -3.61 -17.51 8.13
N SER A 190 -3.19 -16.26 8.33
CA SER A 190 -2.38 -15.87 9.50
C SER A 190 -3.01 -16.32 10.82
N GLU A 191 -4.35 -16.24 10.95
CA GLU A 191 -5.10 -16.82 12.08
C GLU A 191 -4.94 -18.35 12.19
N VAL A 192 -5.03 -19.11 11.10
CA VAL A 192 -4.88 -20.58 11.11
C VAL A 192 -3.43 -20.98 11.43
N LEU A 193 -2.42 -20.24 10.95
CA LEU A 193 -1.01 -20.46 11.29
C LEU A 193 -0.73 -20.22 12.77
N ILE A 194 -1.22 -19.11 13.35
CA ILE A 194 -1.05 -18.85 14.78
C ILE A 194 -1.89 -19.80 15.64
N GLN A 195 -3.02 -20.32 15.12
CA GLN A 195 -3.81 -21.36 15.77
C GLN A 195 -3.07 -22.70 15.76
N HIS A 196 -2.44 -23.08 14.65
CA HIS A 196 -1.65 -24.30 14.54
C HIS A 196 -0.42 -24.28 15.46
N VAL A 197 0.26 -23.14 15.56
CA VAL A 197 1.37 -22.94 16.51
C VAL A 197 0.87 -23.04 17.96
N GLU A 198 -0.25 -22.39 18.30
CA GLU A 198 -0.83 -22.49 19.65
C GLU A 198 -1.32 -23.91 19.99
N ASP A 199 -1.99 -24.61 19.08
CA ASP A 199 -2.46 -25.98 19.29
C ASP A 199 -1.28 -26.96 19.44
N THR A 200 -0.21 -26.77 18.67
CA THR A 200 1.01 -27.59 18.76
C THR A 200 1.78 -27.30 20.05
N ARG A 201 1.90 -26.02 20.44
CA ARG A 201 2.47 -25.59 21.73
C ARG A 201 1.66 -26.16 22.90
N SER A 202 0.33 -26.09 22.82
CA SER A 202 -0.60 -26.61 23.83
C SER A 202 -0.49 -28.12 23.99
N ARG A 203 -0.46 -28.88 22.89
CA ARG A 203 -0.25 -30.34 22.92
C ARG A 203 1.11 -30.71 23.50
N THR A 204 2.15 -29.94 23.19
CA THR A 204 3.50 -30.12 23.76
C THR A 204 3.51 -29.87 25.27
N ILE A 205 2.94 -28.75 25.74
CA ILE A 205 2.79 -28.41 27.18
C ILE A 205 2.02 -29.51 27.93
N LEU A 206 0.88 -29.95 27.38
CA LEU A 206 0.02 -30.94 28.02
C LEU A 206 0.67 -32.34 28.06
N THR A 207 1.51 -32.67 27.07
CA THR A 207 2.34 -33.88 27.07
C THR A 207 3.49 -33.79 28.07
N ALA A 208 4.14 -32.62 28.18
CA ALA A 208 5.18 -32.35 29.17
C ALA A 208 4.63 -32.47 30.60
N LYS A 209 3.50 -31.81 30.93
CA LYS A 209 2.81 -31.94 32.23
C LYS A 209 2.56 -33.40 32.60
N LYS A 210 2.04 -34.21 31.65
CA LYS A 210 1.82 -35.66 31.87
C LYS A 210 3.12 -36.43 32.16
N ARG A 211 4.21 -36.12 31.44
CA ARG A 211 5.49 -36.80 31.63
C ARG A 211 6.15 -36.45 32.96
N ILE A 212 6.09 -35.17 33.36
CA ILE A 212 6.60 -34.68 34.64
C ILE A 212 5.85 -35.30 35.81
N ARG A 213 4.51 -35.37 35.73
CA ARG A 213 3.69 -36.06 36.74
C ARG A 213 4.09 -37.52 36.92
N ALA A 214 4.31 -38.26 35.82
CA ALA A 214 4.75 -39.66 35.90
C ALA A 214 6.14 -39.79 36.55
N LEU A 215 7.10 -38.93 36.19
CA LEU A 215 8.44 -38.89 36.81
C LEU A 215 8.39 -38.53 38.31
N ARG A 216 7.45 -37.68 38.72
CA ARG A 216 7.19 -37.35 40.12
C ARG A 216 6.63 -38.55 40.88
N GLU A 217 5.63 -39.24 40.34
CA GLU A 217 5.03 -40.43 40.94
C GLU A 217 6.08 -41.56 41.13
N GLU A 218 6.98 -41.73 40.16
CA GLU A 218 8.13 -42.65 40.22
C GLU A 218 9.20 -42.21 41.25
N ALA A 219 9.50 -40.91 41.34
CA ALA A 219 10.41 -40.36 42.34
C ALA A 219 9.85 -40.47 43.77
N GLU A 220 8.55 -40.24 43.98
CA GLU A 220 7.89 -40.42 45.28
C GLU A 220 7.86 -41.89 45.71
N ALA A 221 7.68 -42.84 44.78
CA ALA A 221 7.77 -44.27 45.06
C ALA A 221 9.18 -44.66 45.50
N THR A 222 10.21 -44.11 44.82
CA THR A 222 11.62 -44.32 45.15
C THR A 222 11.96 -43.76 46.54
N ALA A 223 11.54 -42.52 46.83
CA ALA A 223 11.73 -41.88 48.14
C ALA A 223 11.07 -42.67 49.28
N LYS A 224 9.83 -43.17 49.08
CA LYS A 224 9.15 -44.06 50.05
C LYS A 224 9.88 -45.39 50.25
N SER A 225 10.61 -45.88 49.24
CA SER A 225 11.46 -47.07 49.38
C SER A 225 12.70 -46.78 50.22
N HIS A 226 13.39 -45.65 49.97
CA HIS A 226 14.52 -45.20 50.80
C HIS A 226 14.11 -44.95 52.26
N GLU A 227 12.92 -44.38 52.49
CA GLU A 227 12.36 -44.15 53.82
C GLU A 227 12.08 -45.47 54.57
N ARG A 228 11.55 -46.51 53.90
CA ARG A 228 11.40 -47.84 54.51
C ARG A 228 12.74 -48.46 54.90
N VAL A 229 13.73 -48.41 54.01
CA VAL A 229 15.08 -48.92 54.28
C VAL A 229 15.71 -48.19 55.48
N ALA A 230 15.52 -46.88 55.59
CA ALA A 230 15.95 -46.10 56.75
C ALA A 230 15.27 -46.57 58.05
N ASN A 231 13.95 -46.73 58.04
CA ASN A 231 13.17 -47.15 59.20
C ASN A 231 13.48 -48.61 59.62
N GLU A 232 13.78 -49.50 58.69
CA GLU A 232 14.20 -50.88 58.98
C GLU A 232 15.62 -50.94 59.57
N LEU A 233 16.55 -50.11 59.07
CA LEU A 233 17.89 -49.97 59.65
C LEU A 233 17.84 -49.38 61.08
N ASP A 234 17.05 -48.34 61.31
CA ASP A 234 16.88 -47.71 62.64
C ASP A 234 16.11 -48.63 63.61
N GLY A 235 15.14 -49.40 63.10
CA GLY A 235 14.44 -50.45 63.85
C GLY A 235 15.38 -51.57 64.30
N ASN A 236 16.30 -52.00 63.44
CA ASN A 236 17.32 -53.00 63.79
C ASN A 236 18.30 -52.51 64.86
N GLN A 237 18.64 -51.21 64.90
CA GLN A 237 19.47 -50.65 66.00
C GLN A 237 18.80 -50.78 67.38
N ARG A 238 17.48 -50.95 67.46
CA ARG A 238 16.74 -51.17 68.72
C ARG A 238 16.69 -52.65 69.13
N SER A 239 17.24 -53.55 68.33
CA SER A 239 17.34 -54.98 68.65
C SER A 239 18.61 -55.27 69.45
N LEU A 240 18.47 -55.92 70.61
CA LEU A 240 19.57 -56.21 71.56
C LEU A 240 20.72 -57.09 71.03
N PHE A 241 20.63 -57.57 69.79
CA PHE A 241 21.59 -58.48 69.15
C PHE A 241 22.14 -57.95 67.81
N ALA A 242 21.78 -56.74 67.38
CA ALA A 242 22.31 -56.13 66.16
C ALA A 242 23.58 -55.32 66.44
N GLY A 243 24.57 -55.41 65.56
CA GLY A 243 25.73 -54.51 65.57
C GLY A 243 25.34 -53.09 65.10
N PRO A 244 26.14 -52.05 65.42
CA PRO A 244 25.89 -50.70 64.94
C PRO A 244 25.93 -50.63 63.42
N VAL A 245 25.00 -49.90 62.82
CA VAL A 245 25.00 -49.60 61.38
C VAL A 245 26.25 -48.77 61.05
N ASP A 246 26.92 -49.10 59.95
CA ASP A 246 28.10 -48.38 59.49
C ASP A 246 27.77 -46.88 59.29
N PRO A 247 28.51 -45.94 59.91
CA PRO A 247 28.31 -44.50 59.72
C PRO A 247 28.32 -44.06 58.26
N ALA A 248 29.07 -44.74 57.38
CA ALA A 248 29.08 -44.46 55.95
C ALA A 248 27.73 -44.76 55.28
N ILE A 249 27.06 -45.85 55.68
CA ILE A 249 25.72 -46.22 55.18
C ILE A 249 24.68 -45.20 55.67
N ALA A 250 24.74 -44.81 56.95
CA ALA A 250 23.84 -43.80 57.50
C ALA A 250 24.02 -42.43 56.84
N HIS A 251 25.26 -42.03 56.54
CA HIS A 251 25.54 -40.79 55.80
C HIS A 251 25.00 -40.83 54.37
N GLU A 252 25.22 -41.93 53.65
CA GLU A 252 24.77 -42.05 52.26
C GLU A 252 23.24 -42.11 52.14
N LEU A 253 22.56 -42.72 53.10
CA LEU A 253 21.10 -42.73 53.17
C LEU A 253 20.53 -41.31 53.42
N SER A 254 21.20 -40.52 54.25
CA SER A 254 20.87 -39.10 54.47
C SER A 254 21.10 -38.26 53.20
N ASN A 255 22.19 -38.51 52.47
CA ASN A 255 22.48 -37.89 51.18
C ASN A 255 21.38 -38.20 50.13
N LEU A 256 20.90 -39.46 50.09
CA LEU A 256 19.80 -39.89 49.22
C LEU A 256 18.47 -39.22 49.59
N GLN A 257 18.10 -39.18 50.87
CA GLN A 257 16.90 -38.47 51.33
C GLN A 257 16.94 -36.97 51.01
N ALA A 258 18.10 -36.32 51.17
CA ALA A 258 18.31 -34.92 50.79
C ALA A 258 18.29 -34.72 49.26
N ALA A 259 18.67 -35.71 48.46
CA ALA A 259 18.55 -35.69 47.01
C ALA A 259 17.08 -35.86 46.55
N ASP A 260 16.33 -36.78 47.16
CA ASP A 260 14.90 -36.99 46.86
C ASP A 260 14.07 -35.74 47.21
N LYS A 261 14.33 -35.10 48.36
CA LYS A 261 13.67 -33.85 48.75
C LYS A 261 13.92 -32.72 47.74
N ARG A 262 15.17 -32.56 47.28
CA ARG A 262 15.52 -31.59 46.23
C ARG A 262 14.84 -31.92 44.89
N ARG A 263 14.79 -33.20 44.51
CA ARG A 263 14.10 -33.66 43.29
C ARG A 263 12.60 -33.33 43.33
N GLY A 264 11.96 -33.51 44.48
CA GLY A 264 10.57 -33.11 44.70
C GLY A 264 10.32 -31.60 44.58
N GLN A 265 11.25 -30.77 45.07
CA GLN A 265 11.16 -29.31 44.93
C GLN A 265 11.26 -28.87 43.47
N SER A 266 12.24 -29.39 42.71
CA SER A 266 12.37 -29.05 41.29
C SER A 266 11.16 -29.48 40.45
N PHE A 267 10.45 -30.56 40.80
CA PHE A 267 9.19 -30.90 40.13
C PHE A 267 8.08 -29.88 40.40
N ALA A 268 7.98 -29.34 41.62
CA ALA A 268 7.00 -28.31 41.96
C ALA A 268 7.29 -26.98 41.24
N GLU A 269 8.56 -26.56 41.17
CA GLU A 269 9.00 -25.37 40.41
C GLU A 269 8.64 -25.49 38.92
N ILE A 270 8.83 -26.67 38.34
CA ILE A 270 8.49 -26.95 36.93
C ILE A 270 6.96 -26.94 36.73
N GLU A 271 6.17 -27.53 37.63
CA GLU A 271 4.70 -27.46 37.58
C GLU A 271 4.20 -26.00 37.61
N GLU A 272 4.75 -25.17 38.51
CA GLU A 272 4.41 -23.74 38.64
C GLU A 272 4.76 -22.92 37.39
N MET A 273 5.92 -23.18 36.77
CA MET A 273 6.27 -22.60 35.46
C MET A 273 5.25 -22.95 34.37
N PHE A 274 4.74 -24.18 34.33
CA PHE A 274 3.74 -24.57 33.34
C PHE A 274 2.35 -23.97 33.60
N ASP A 275 1.96 -23.76 34.85
CA ASP A 275 0.70 -23.06 35.18
C ASP A 275 0.79 -21.56 34.85
N SER A 276 1.96 -20.94 35.03
CA SER A 276 2.22 -19.57 34.55
C SER A 276 2.03 -19.46 33.03
N LEU A 277 2.58 -20.40 32.26
CA LEU A 277 2.44 -20.45 30.79
C LEU A 277 0.99 -20.64 30.32
N ASP A 278 0.17 -21.42 31.04
CA ASP A 278 -1.26 -21.55 30.75
C ASP A 278 -2.03 -20.23 31.02
N SER A 279 -1.60 -19.41 32.00
CA SER A 279 -2.22 -18.12 32.31
C SER A 279 -1.96 -17.06 31.22
N GLU A 280 -0.75 -17.00 30.65
CA GLU A 280 -0.41 -16.10 29.54
C GLU A 280 -1.25 -16.41 28.29
N ARG A 281 -1.53 -17.69 28.04
CA ARG A 281 -2.32 -18.15 26.89
C ARG A 281 -3.74 -17.58 26.89
N ALA A 282 -4.40 -17.53 28.06
CA ALA A 282 -5.75 -16.98 28.19
C ALA A 282 -5.79 -15.47 27.83
N VAL A 283 -4.74 -14.73 28.19
CA VAL A 283 -4.60 -13.29 27.86
C VAL A 283 -4.38 -13.10 26.36
N LEU A 284 -3.53 -13.91 25.73
CA LEU A 284 -3.29 -13.87 24.29
C LEU A 284 -4.55 -14.17 23.47
N GLN A 285 -5.40 -15.10 23.92
CA GLN A 285 -6.64 -15.44 23.24
C GLN A 285 -7.66 -14.29 23.30
N LEU A 286 -7.83 -13.65 24.47
CA LEU A 286 -8.66 -12.44 24.62
C LEU A 286 -8.17 -11.27 23.74
N LEU A 287 -6.85 -11.10 23.59
CA LEU A 287 -6.28 -10.07 22.73
C LEU A 287 -6.53 -10.32 21.23
N ARG A 288 -6.53 -11.59 20.77
CA ARG A 288 -6.92 -11.95 19.38
C ARG A 288 -8.38 -11.58 19.11
N GLU A 289 -9.30 -12.05 19.96
CA GLU A 289 -10.74 -11.78 19.79
C GLU A 289 -11.09 -10.28 19.77
N HIS A 290 -10.29 -9.45 20.46
CA HIS A 290 -10.45 -7.99 20.42
C HIS A 290 -9.85 -7.38 19.14
N SER A 291 -8.70 -7.89 18.68
CA SER A 291 -8.08 -7.49 17.41
C SER A 291 -8.96 -7.79 16.20
N ASP A 292 -9.62 -8.94 16.15
CA ASP A 292 -10.44 -9.34 15.01
C ASP A 292 -11.75 -8.55 14.93
N ARG A 293 -12.39 -8.30 16.08
CA ARG A 293 -13.52 -7.35 16.17
C ARG A 293 -13.14 -5.94 15.70
N LEU A 294 -11.95 -5.45 16.05
CA LEU A 294 -11.45 -4.16 15.57
C LEU A 294 -11.18 -4.16 14.05
N ARG A 295 -10.64 -5.25 13.48
CA ARG A 295 -10.41 -5.40 12.04
C ARG A 295 -11.72 -5.44 11.25
N GLU A 296 -12.73 -6.16 11.74
CA GLU A 296 -14.05 -6.26 11.09
C GLU A 296 -14.78 -4.90 11.12
N GLN A 297 -14.74 -4.19 12.25
CA GLN A 297 -15.21 -2.80 12.35
C GLN A 297 -14.45 -1.85 11.41
N LEU A 298 -13.14 -2.03 11.27
CA LEU A 298 -12.34 -1.29 10.29
C LEU A 298 -12.79 -1.59 8.85
N ALA A 299 -12.98 -2.85 8.46
CA ALA A 299 -13.44 -3.21 7.12
C ALA A 299 -14.81 -2.60 6.78
N GLN A 300 -15.77 -2.65 7.72
CA GLN A 300 -17.08 -2.02 7.56
C GLN A 300 -17.00 -0.48 7.49
N THR A 301 -16.10 0.16 8.25
CA THR A 301 -15.85 1.59 8.07
C THR A 301 -15.14 1.91 6.76
N TRP A 302 -14.30 1.02 6.19
CA TRP A 302 -13.70 1.20 4.87
C TRP A 302 -14.70 1.09 3.71
N GLU A 303 -15.68 0.18 3.80
CA GLU A 303 -16.80 0.12 2.84
C GLU A 303 -17.62 1.42 2.89
N THR A 304 -17.85 1.95 4.10
CA THR A 304 -18.52 3.24 4.34
C THR A 304 -17.69 4.46 3.90
N VAL A 305 -16.36 4.39 3.99
CA VAL A 305 -15.43 5.46 3.57
C VAL A 305 -15.16 5.44 2.06
N SER A 306 -15.28 4.28 1.40
CA SER A 306 -15.31 4.17 -0.07
C SER A 306 -16.57 4.84 -0.64
N LEU A 307 -17.72 4.65 0.03
CA LEU A 307 -18.94 5.47 -0.17
C LEU A 307 -18.76 6.95 0.23
N GLY A 308 -17.64 7.31 0.87
CA GLY A 308 -17.25 8.68 1.20
C GLY A 308 -16.89 9.55 -0.01
N LEU A 309 -16.53 8.96 -1.16
CA LEU A 309 -16.34 9.73 -2.40
C LEU A 309 -17.65 10.36 -2.91
N THR A 310 -18.81 9.77 -2.59
CA THR A 310 -20.12 10.41 -2.81
C THR A 310 -20.50 11.46 -1.77
N ALA A 311 -19.85 11.47 -0.59
CA ALA A 311 -20.11 12.47 0.44
C ALA A 311 -19.60 13.87 0.05
N GLU A 312 -18.62 13.97 -0.85
CA GLU A 312 -18.11 15.25 -1.37
C GLU A 312 -19.16 15.99 -2.21
N ALA A 313 -19.86 15.27 -3.09
CA ALA A 313 -20.95 15.81 -3.90
C ALA A 313 -22.17 16.19 -3.04
N ALA A 314 -22.60 15.29 -2.15
CA ALA A 314 -23.72 15.54 -1.24
C ALA A 314 -23.47 16.73 -0.29
N SER A 315 -22.24 16.89 0.22
CA SER A 315 -21.87 18.03 1.07
C SER A 315 -21.96 19.36 0.33
N HIS A 316 -21.59 19.38 -0.96
CA HIS A 316 -21.70 20.57 -1.81
C HIS A 316 -23.18 20.96 -2.05
N GLU A 317 -24.07 20.00 -2.32
CA GLU A 317 -25.50 20.29 -2.50
C GLU A 317 -26.18 20.76 -1.21
N VAL A 318 -25.96 20.08 -0.07
CA VAL A 318 -26.60 20.46 1.20
C VAL A 318 -26.13 21.84 1.67
N ALA A 319 -24.85 22.19 1.47
CA ALA A 319 -24.34 23.53 1.76
C ALA A 319 -25.02 24.60 0.89
N HIS A 320 -25.24 24.32 -0.39
CA HIS A 320 -25.91 25.22 -1.34
C HIS A 320 -27.40 25.43 -1.01
N VAL A 321 -28.11 24.36 -0.61
CA VAL A 321 -29.50 24.45 -0.12
C VAL A 321 -29.60 25.28 1.16
N ALA A 322 -28.70 25.08 2.12
CA ALA A 322 -28.67 25.86 3.36
C ALA A 322 -28.41 27.36 3.13
N GLU A 323 -27.56 27.70 2.17
CA GLU A 323 -27.30 29.10 1.77
C GLU A 323 -28.53 29.73 1.09
N GLY A 324 -29.20 29.00 0.20
CA GLY A 324 -30.44 29.45 -0.44
C GLY A 324 -31.57 29.75 0.55
N ILE A 325 -31.72 28.93 1.60
CA ILE A 325 -32.67 29.18 2.70
C ILE A 325 -32.32 30.47 3.45
N ALA A 326 -31.05 30.64 3.84
CA ALA A 326 -30.60 31.81 4.59
C ALA A 326 -30.86 33.13 3.83
N VAL A 327 -30.56 33.17 2.52
CA VAL A 327 -30.77 34.34 1.64
C VAL A 327 -32.25 34.65 1.50
N ARG A 328 -33.10 33.65 1.19
CA ARG A 328 -34.55 33.85 1.03
C ARG A 328 -35.21 34.31 2.33
N SER A 329 -34.86 33.73 3.48
CA SER A 329 -35.32 34.21 4.79
C SER A 329 -34.89 35.66 5.08
N ALA A 330 -33.70 36.08 4.63
CA ALA A 330 -33.23 37.46 4.79
C ALA A 330 -33.91 38.46 3.83
N GLN A 331 -34.43 38.00 2.68
CA GLN A 331 -35.28 38.78 1.78
C GLN A 331 -36.70 38.93 2.35
N ILE A 332 -37.30 37.84 2.84
CA ILE A 332 -38.63 37.84 3.49
C ILE A 332 -38.65 38.81 4.69
N ARG A 333 -37.62 38.79 5.55
CA ARG A 333 -37.51 39.74 6.66
C ARG A 333 -37.44 41.20 6.22
N ARG A 334 -36.75 41.51 5.10
CA ARG A 334 -36.71 42.87 4.53
C ARG A 334 -38.07 43.29 4.02
N HIS A 335 -38.73 42.49 3.19
CA HIS A 335 -40.08 42.78 2.70
C HIS A 335 -41.11 42.96 3.84
N LEU A 336 -41.01 42.20 4.93
CA LEU A 336 -41.89 42.38 6.11
C LEU A 336 -41.61 43.69 6.87
N ALA A 337 -40.34 44.11 6.95
CA ALA A 337 -39.96 45.39 7.54
C ALA A 337 -40.43 46.57 6.65
N ASP A 338 -40.24 46.47 5.35
CA ASP A 338 -40.66 47.47 4.35
C ASP A 338 -42.19 47.60 4.27
N ALA A 339 -42.92 46.48 4.46
CA ALA A 339 -44.38 46.44 4.59
C ALA A 339 -44.90 46.82 5.99
N GLY A 340 -44.04 47.30 6.89
CA GLY A 340 -44.40 47.74 8.26
C GLY A 340 -44.99 46.65 9.16
N THR A 341 -44.93 45.37 8.76
CA THR A 341 -45.68 44.29 9.41
C THR A 341 -44.78 43.55 10.41
N VAL A 342 -44.58 44.14 11.58
CA VAL A 342 -43.73 43.58 12.65
C VAL A 342 -44.49 42.53 13.48
N ASP A 343 -44.88 41.41 12.87
CA ASP A 343 -45.26 40.23 13.66
C ASP A 343 -43.98 39.69 14.34
N ARG A 344 -43.91 39.91 15.65
CA ARG A 344 -42.80 39.49 16.50
C ARG A 344 -42.68 37.96 16.60
N ARG A 345 -43.75 37.19 16.45
CA ARG A 345 -43.70 35.71 16.40
C ARG A 345 -43.10 35.24 15.09
N LEU A 346 -43.57 35.80 13.97
CA LEU A 346 -43.02 35.47 12.64
C LEU A 346 -41.55 35.90 12.52
N SER A 347 -41.20 37.06 13.06
CA SER A 347 -39.81 37.56 13.11
C SER A 347 -38.91 36.62 13.92
N ASN A 348 -39.36 36.15 15.09
CA ASN A 348 -38.65 35.16 15.89
C ASN A 348 -38.52 33.81 15.16
N TYR A 349 -39.53 33.37 14.43
CA TYR A 349 -39.48 32.14 13.65
C TYR A 349 -38.49 32.23 12.47
N ILE A 350 -38.48 33.35 11.75
CA ILE A 350 -37.48 33.61 10.69
C ILE A 350 -36.06 33.64 11.28
N GLN A 351 -35.88 34.27 12.45
CA GLN A 351 -34.60 34.31 13.15
C GLN A 351 -34.15 32.89 13.59
N TYR A 352 -35.09 32.04 14.02
CA TYR A 352 -34.83 30.63 14.34
C TYR A 352 -34.42 29.84 13.09
N VAL A 353 -35.15 29.95 11.97
CA VAL A 353 -34.81 29.27 10.71
C VAL A 353 -33.42 29.68 10.20
N GLN A 354 -33.08 30.96 10.26
CA GLN A 354 -31.73 31.43 9.91
C GLN A 354 -30.65 30.88 10.86
N SER A 355 -30.95 30.78 12.15
CA SER A 355 -30.02 30.25 13.15
C SER A 355 -29.81 28.74 12.97
N ALA A 356 -30.86 27.99 12.63
CA ALA A 356 -30.81 26.57 12.32
C ALA A 356 -30.04 26.29 11.02
N ALA A 357 -30.31 27.03 9.94
CA ALA A 357 -29.55 26.93 8.69
C ALA A 357 -28.07 27.27 8.90
N SER A 358 -27.77 28.29 9.73
CA SER A 358 -26.40 28.64 10.11
C SER A 358 -25.73 27.58 10.99
N ALA A 359 -26.48 26.89 11.85
CA ALA A 359 -25.98 25.79 12.67
C ALA A 359 -25.67 24.56 11.82
N LEU A 360 -26.54 24.21 10.87
CA LEU A 360 -26.32 23.15 9.88
C LEU A 360 -25.07 23.45 9.04
N LYS A 361 -24.92 24.69 8.55
CA LYS A 361 -23.71 25.14 7.83
C LYS A 361 -22.44 25.01 8.67
N ARG A 362 -22.49 25.29 9.98
CA ARG A 362 -21.35 25.06 10.89
C ARG A 362 -21.07 23.57 11.11
N GLN A 363 -22.09 22.75 11.32
CA GLN A 363 -21.92 21.29 11.49
C GLN A 363 -21.34 20.62 10.24
N LEU A 364 -21.75 21.04 9.04
CA LEU A 364 -21.13 20.60 7.78
C LEU A 364 -19.66 21.05 7.68
N ALA A 365 -19.34 22.28 8.08
CA ALA A 365 -17.95 22.76 8.14
C ALA A 365 -17.08 21.99 9.17
N HIS A 366 -17.69 21.36 10.17
CA HIS A 366 -16.98 20.47 11.12
C HIS A 366 -16.74 19.06 10.58
N LEU A 367 -17.44 18.64 9.50
CA LEU A 367 -17.20 17.36 8.82
C LEU A 367 -16.14 17.47 7.72
N ASN A 368 -15.87 18.66 7.17
CA ASN A 368 -14.86 18.84 6.13
C ASN A 368 -14.25 20.25 6.10
N PRO A 369 -13.04 20.45 6.68
CA PRO A 369 -12.31 21.73 6.60
C PRO A 369 -11.77 22.08 5.21
N SER A 370 -11.73 21.12 4.27
CA SER A 370 -10.94 21.21 3.03
C SER A 370 -11.71 21.78 1.82
N LEU A 371 -12.99 22.15 1.97
CA LEU A 371 -13.82 22.64 0.87
C LEU A 371 -14.32 24.07 1.07
N ARG A 372 -13.37 25.01 1.03
CA ARG A 372 -13.69 26.41 0.72
C ARG A 372 -12.63 27.06 -0.19
N TYR A 373 -12.95 27.09 -1.48
CA TYR A 373 -12.56 28.18 -2.39
C TYR A 373 -11.11 28.26 -2.94
N MET A 374 -10.43 27.14 -3.20
CA MET A 374 -9.20 27.11 -4.05
C MET A 374 -9.17 25.97 -5.10
N ARG A 375 -10.34 25.55 -5.61
CA ARG A 375 -10.39 24.59 -6.72
C ARG A 375 -9.88 25.21 -8.04
N GLU A 376 -9.08 24.42 -8.76
CA GLU A 376 -8.92 24.39 -10.22
C GLU A 376 -8.24 25.54 -10.98
N ARG A 377 -7.87 26.68 -10.38
CA ARG A 377 -6.89 27.55 -11.05
C ARG A 377 -5.51 26.91 -10.98
N ARG A 378 -5.12 26.21 -12.05
CA ARG A 378 -3.72 25.96 -12.38
C ARG A 378 -3.03 27.32 -12.55
N GLU A 379 -1.84 27.44 -12.00
CA GLU A 379 -1.02 28.65 -12.12
C GLU A 379 0.43 28.26 -12.41
N ARG A 380 1.15 29.14 -13.11
CA ARG A 380 2.57 28.99 -13.38
C ARG A 380 3.36 29.40 -12.14
N ILE A 381 4.05 28.44 -11.55
CA ILE A 381 4.78 28.56 -10.28
C ILE A 381 6.28 28.36 -10.58
N SER A 382 7.15 29.34 -10.27
CA SER A 382 8.59 29.05 -10.13
C SER A 382 8.75 28.09 -8.96
N LEU A 383 9.38 26.95 -9.19
CA LEU A 383 9.55 25.95 -8.15
C LEU A 383 10.54 26.43 -7.08
N GLY A 384 11.56 27.20 -7.48
CA GLY A 384 12.48 27.89 -6.59
C GLY A 384 11.77 28.85 -5.63
N ASP A 385 10.89 29.72 -6.15
CA ASP A 385 10.10 30.64 -5.30
C ASP A 385 9.15 29.87 -4.38
N PHE A 386 8.45 28.86 -4.90
CA PHE A 386 7.56 28.04 -4.10
C PHE A 386 8.28 27.26 -2.99
N CYS A 387 9.47 26.73 -3.26
CA CYS A 387 10.30 26.09 -2.24
C CYS A 387 10.80 27.09 -1.19
N ARG A 388 11.10 28.34 -1.58
CA ARG A 388 11.42 29.43 -0.63
C ARG A 388 10.22 29.80 0.24
N ASP A 389 9.03 29.95 -0.34
CA ASP A 389 7.79 30.27 0.37
C ASP A 389 7.46 29.22 1.44
N ILE A 390 7.46 27.94 1.07
CA ILE A 390 7.11 26.85 1.99
C ILE A 390 8.19 26.63 3.04
N ALA A 391 9.46 26.82 2.69
CA ALA A 391 10.55 26.78 3.66
C ALA A 391 10.49 27.95 4.65
N GLN A 392 10.02 29.14 4.24
CA GLN A 392 9.77 30.23 5.17
C GLN A 392 8.64 29.89 6.15
N TYR A 393 7.52 29.34 5.66
CA TYR A 393 6.43 28.87 6.53
C TYR A 393 6.90 27.82 7.55
N HIS A 394 7.68 26.82 7.12
CA HIS A 394 8.22 25.81 8.05
C HIS A 394 9.33 26.36 8.96
N ARG A 395 10.11 27.34 8.53
CA ARG A 395 11.08 28.07 9.37
C ARG A 395 10.38 28.84 10.49
N ASP A 396 9.27 29.52 10.20
CA ASP A 396 8.47 30.23 11.20
C ASP A 396 7.76 29.25 12.14
N ARG A 397 7.32 28.08 11.63
CA ARG A 397 6.77 26.98 12.44
C ARG A 397 7.80 26.34 13.37
N TRP A 398 9.07 26.26 12.95
CA TRP A 398 10.16 25.60 13.67
C TRP A 398 11.04 26.56 14.46
N SER A 399 10.68 27.84 14.58
CA SER A 399 11.48 28.89 15.26
C SER A 399 11.90 28.53 16.68
N ASP A 400 11.03 27.82 17.39
CA ASP A 400 11.20 27.43 18.79
C ASP A 400 11.80 26.01 18.95
N GLY A 401 12.15 25.37 17.81
CA GLY A 401 12.64 24.00 17.73
C GLY A 401 14.07 23.88 17.19
N PRO A 402 14.64 22.66 17.19
CA PRO A 402 16.02 22.41 16.78
C PRO A 402 16.20 22.21 15.27
N ILE A 403 15.13 22.28 14.47
CA ILE A 403 15.17 21.92 13.04
C ILE A 403 15.45 23.16 12.19
N SER A 404 16.49 23.07 11.37
CA SER A 404 16.79 24.03 10.30
C SER A 404 16.27 23.56 8.95
N ILE A 405 15.91 24.50 8.06
CA ILE A 405 15.55 24.20 6.67
C ILE A 405 16.38 25.03 5.69
N ASN A 406 16.99 24.35 4.73
CA ASN A 406 17.74 24.95 3.63
C ASN A 406 17.01 24.73 2.29
N VAL A 407 17.12 25.70 1.38
CA VAL A 407 16.62 25.63 0.01
C VAL A 407 17.75 25.99 -0.94
N GLU A 408 18.17 25.01 -1.74
CA GLU A 408 19.15 25.18 -2.81
C GLU A 408 18.44 25.12 -4.16
N VAL A 409 18.85 25.99 -5.08
CA VAL A 409 18.29 26.07 -6.43
C VAL A 409 19.45 26.04 -7.41
N ASP A 410 19.71 24.85 -7.94
CA ASP A 410 20.75 24.57 -8.95
C ASP A 410 20.20 24.90 -10.35
N GLN A 411 18.99 24.43 -10.65
CA GLN A 411 18.29 24.77 -11.88
C GLN A 411 16.79 24.94 -11.61
N ASP A 412 16.34 26.20 -11.56
CA ASP A 412 14.91 26.54 -11.41
C ASP A 412 14.10 26.21 -12.67
N PHE A 413 12.80 26.01 -12.51
CA PHE A 413 11.86 25.78 -13.59
C PHE A 413 10.44 26.15 -13.16
N VAL A 414 9.57 26.37 -14.16
CA VAL A 414 8.16 26.68 -13.95
C VAL A 414 7.33 25.41 -14.05
N VAL A 415 6.40 25.23 -13.11
CA VAL A 415 5.36 24.18 -13.15
C VAL A 415 3.97 24.79 -13.23
N GLU A 416 3.06 24.15 -13.97
CA GLU A 416 1.65 24.53 -14.06
C GLU A 416 0.78 23.52 -13.33
N VAL A 417 0.40 23.86 -12.11
CA VAL A 417 -0.33 22.98 -11.19
C VAL A 417 -1.24 23.80 -10.28
N ASN A 418 -2.20 23.15 -9.61
CA ASN A 418 -2.88 23.78 -8.48
C ASN A 418 -1.88 23.87 -7.30
N ARG A 419 -1.55 25.09 -6.87
CA ARG A 419 -0.59 25.34 -5.76
C ARG A 419 -0.92 24.55 -4.49
N GLY A 420 -2.21 24.38 -4.16
CA GLY A 420 -2.66 23.61 -3.01
C GLY A 420 -2.27 22.13 -3.07
N LYS A 421 -2.34 21.49 -4.25
CA LYS A 421 -1.85 20.11 -4.44
C LYS A 421 -0.34 20.02 -4.17
N LEU A 422 0.44 20.96 -4.72
CA LEU A 422 1.90 20.97 -4.55
C LEU A 422 2.31 21.27 -3.10
N THR A 423 1.58 22.16 -2.41
CA THR A 423 1.74 22.40 -0.96
C THR A 423 1.46 21.13 -0.17
N GLN A 424 0.35 20.44 -0.45
CA GLN A 424 0.00 19.19 0.23
C GLN A 424 1.05 18.09 -0.01
N VAL A 425 1.68 18.04 -1.19
CA VAL A 425 2.80 17.11 -1.45
C VAL A 425 3.99 17.41 -0.54
N LEU A 426 4.48 18.66 -0.52
CA LEU A 426 5.64 19.02 0.30
C LEU A 426 5.35 18.97 1.80
N ASP A 427 4.18 19.40 2.28
CA ASP A 427 3.83 19.32 3.70
C ASP A 427 3.86 17.86 4.21
N ASN A 428 3.38 16.88 3.42
CA ASN A 428 3.47 15.47 3.82
C ASN A 428 4.91 14.98 3.96
N LEU A 429 5.86 15.49 3.16
CA LEU A 429 7.28 15.14 3.24
C LEU A 429 7.98 15.87 4.39
N LEU A 430 7.72 17.17 4.55
CA LEU A 430 8.29 18.01 5.60
C LEU A 430 7.80 17.60 6.99
N LEU A 431 6.51 17.27 7.17
CA LEU A 431 5.96 16.73 8.43
C LEU A 431 6.44 15.31 8.75
N ASN A 432 6.89 14.54 7.75
CA ASN A 432 7.56 13.27 7.99
C ASN A 432 9.00 13.48 8.46
N SER A 433 9.74 14.40 7.83
CA SER A 433 11.08 14.80 8.26
C SER A 433 11.05 15.39 9.67
N GLU A 434 10.14 16.33 9.97
CA GLU A 434 9.92 16.95 11.29
C GLU A 434 9.77 15.88 12.39
N TYR A 435 8.90 14.88 12.17
CA TYR A 435 8.66 13.82 13.15
C TYR A 435 9.92 13.00 13.45
N TRP A 436 10.62 12.52 12.42
CA TRP A 436 11.78 11.65 12.59
C TRP A 436 12.99 12.40 13.13
N LEU A 437 13.23 13.63 12.67
CA LEU A 437 14.27 14.51 13.18
C LEU A 437 14.08 14.87 14.66
N LEU A 438 12.85 15.21 15.09
CA LEU A 438 12.57 15.45 16.50
C LEU A 438 12.76 14.18 17.35
N GLN A 439 12.43 13.01 16.81
CA GLN A 439 12.63 11.74 17.49
C GLN A 439 14.12 11.37 17.60
N ASP A 440 14.93 11.65 16.57
CA ASP A 440 16.38 11.46 16.59
C ASP A 440 17.07 12.43 17.54
N HIS A 441 16.66 13.70 17.54
CA HIS A 441 17.19 14.71 18.45
C HIS A 441 16.91 14.37 19.92
N ARG A 442 15.68 13.97 20.25
CA ARG A 442 15.31 13.50 21.61
C ARG A 442 16.09 12.27 22.08
N LEU A 443 16.56 11.44 21.14
CA LEU A 443 17.37 10.25 21.42
C LEU A 443 18.88 10.54 21.40
N GLY A 444 19.30 11.79 21.15
CA GLY A 444 20.71 12.16 21.01
C GLY A 444 21.37 11.63 19.73
N LEU A 445 20.60 11.12 18.77
CA LEU A 445 21.08 10.55 17.50
C LEU A 445 21.37 11.62 16.45
N GLN A 446 20.77 12.81 16.56
CA GLN A 446 21.06 13.94 15.68
C GLN A 446 21.15 15.26 16.48
N GLY A 447 22.35 15.84 16.53
CA GLY A 447 22.66 17.06 17.29
C GLY A 447 22.24 18.35 16.59
N SER A 448 22.18 18.37 15.25
CA SER A 448 21.75 19.55 14.48
C SER A 448 20.80 19.13 13.35
N PRO A 449 19.51 18.90 13.68
CA PRO A 449 18.51 18.51 12.70
C PRO A 449 18.38 19.49 11.53
N GLN A 450 18.41 18.95 10.30
CA GLN A 450 18.32 19.74 9.08
C GLN A 450 17.47 19.03 8.04
N VAL A 451 16.59 19.79 7.39
CA VAL A 451 15.88 19.44 6.16
C VAL A 451 16.45 20.27 5.01
N SER A 452 16.65 19.64 3.86
CA SER A 452 17.15 20.29 2.64
C SER A 452 16.21 20.02 1.47
N LEU A 453 15.82 21.10 0.80
CA LEU A 453 15.14 21.10 -0.49
C LEU A 453 16.14 21.49 -1.58
N LEU A 454 16.26 20.69 -2.64
CA LEU A 454 17.10 21.00 -3.81
C LEU A 454 16.25 21.00 -5.08
N VAL A 455 16.16 22.16 -5.72
CA VAL A 455 15.50 22.37 -7.02
C VAL A 455 16.51 22.18 -8.15
N LYS A 456 16.32 21.14 -8.97
CA LYS A 456 17.19 20.78 -10.10
C LYS A 456 16.36 20.21 -11.24
N ALA A 457 15.89 21.08 -12.13
CA ALA A 457 14.91 20.76 -13.17
C ALA A 457 15.15 19.43 -13.94
N PRO A 458 14.11 18.60 -14.18
CA PRO A 458 12.72 18.70 -13.72
C PRO A 458 12.48 18.10 -12.31
N TYR A 459 13.52 17.93 -11.50
CA TYR A 459 13.46 17.26 -10.21
C TYR A 459 13.39 18.22 -9.02
N LEU A 460 12.67 17.80 -7.99
CA LEU A 460 12.75 18.35 -6.64
C LEU A 460 13.20 17.24 -5.69
N PHE A 461 14.30 17.46 -4.99
CA PHE A 461 14.77 16.55 -3.96
C PHE A 461 14.39 17.08 -2.59
N THR A 462 13.89 16.19 -1.73
CA THR A 462 13.64 16.48 -0.31
C THR A 462 14.43 15.49 0.52
N SER A 463 15.29 15.96 1.42
CA SER A 463 16.08 15.09 2.30
C SER A 463 16.19 15.66 3.70
N ASP A 464 16.39 14.78 4.67
CA ASP A 464 16.75 15.14 6.04
C ASP A 464 18.03 14.44 6.49
N ASN A 465 18.72 15.00 7.48
CA ASN A 465 19.95 14.41 8.04
C ASN A 465 19.66 13.41 9.18
N GLY A 466 18.46 12.83 9.25
CA GLY A 466 18.09 11.85 10.27
C GLY A 466 18.63 10.43 10.00
N ARG A 467 18.13 9.47 10.78
CA ARG A 467 18.48 8.05 10.71
C ARG A 467 18.31 7.40 9.33
N GLY A 468 17.49 7.98 8.45
CA GLY A 468 17.10 7.39 7.17
C GLY A 468 16.09 6.24 7.31
N ILE A 469 15.47 5.90 6.18
CA ILE A 469 14.39 4.94 6.05
C ILE A 469 14.87 3.53 6.42
N ASP A 470 14.01 2.75 7.08
CA ASP A 470 14.34 1.38 7.44
C ASP A 470 14.25 0.43 6.24
N ARG A 471 15.25 -0.44 6.07
CA ARG A 471 15.33 -1.39 4.95
C ARG A 471 14.11 -2.29 4.83
N SER A 472 13.44 -2.59 5.94
CA SER A 472 12.24 -3.44 5.96
C SER A 472 11.02 -2.82 5.25
N VAL A 473 11.01 -1.50 5.01
CA VAL A 473 9.91 -0.78 4.33
C VAL A 473 10.33 -0.09 3.03
N GLU A 474 11.59 -0.17 2.61
CA GLU A 474 12.08 0.52 1.38
C GLU A 474 11.26 0.16 0.11
N SER A 475 10.67 -1.03 0.05
CA SER A 475 9.82 -1.48 -1.08
C SER A 475 8.33 -1.19 -0.93
N THR A 476 7.84 -0.90 0.28
CA THR A 476 6.41 -0.72 0.60
C THR A 476 6.08 0.65 1.17
N LEU A 477 7.06 1.55 1.30
CA LEU A 477 6.93 2.87 1.93
C LEU A 477 5.80 3.76 1.39
N PHE A 478 5.43 3.58 0.12
CA PHE A 478 4.38 4.32 -0.56
C PHE A 478 3.00 3.62 -0.52
N GLU A 479 2.91 2.42 0.04
CA GLU A 479 1.66 1.69 0.25
C GLU A 479 0.86 2.27 1.44
N PRO A 480 -0.49 2.19 1.42
CA PRO A 480 -1.30 2.69 2.51
C PRO A 480 -1.09 1.92 3.82
N PHE A 481 -1.18 2.64 4.93
CA PHE A 481 -0.99 2.18 6.33
C PHE A 481 0.43 1.80 6.73
N VAL A 482 1.41 1.89 5.83
CA VAL A 482 2.84 1.67 6.17
C VAL A 482 3.36 2.86 7.00
N SER A 483 3.67 2.60 8.27
CA SER A 483 4.19 3.62 9.20
C SER A 483 4.92 2.98 10.38
N PHE A 484 6.12 3.45 10.67
CA PHE A 484 6.88 3.13 11.89
C PHE A 484 6.76 4.19 13.00
N LYS A 485 5.94 5.24 12.79
CA LYS A 485 5.53 6.16 13.88
C LYS A 485 4.76 5.38 14.94
N LYS A 486 4.80 5.81 16.22
CA LYS A 486 4.09 5.11 17.31
C LYS A 486 2.59 5.01 17.01
N ARG A 487 1.95 3.92 17.46
CA ARG A 487 0.50 3.71 17.33
C ARG A 487 -0.27 4.93 17.85
N GLY A 488 -1.09 5.54 17.00
CA GLY A 488 -1.86 6.76 17.30
C GLY A 488 -1.23 8.06 16.78
N GLU A 489 0.08 8.12 16.56
CA GLU A 489 0.79 9.33 16.09
C GLU A 489 0.86 9.43 14.54
N GLY A 490 0.65 8.33 13.83
CA GLY A 490 0.66 8.29 12.36
C GLY A 490 -0.31 7.26 11.78
N ARG A 491 -1.01 7.63 10.70
CA ARG A 491 -1.97 6.76 10.00
C ARG A 491 -1.37 5.96 8.82
N GLY A 492 -0.11 6.20 8.46
CA GLY A 492 0.55 5.57 7.31
C GLY A 492 -0.04 5.96 5.94
N LEU A 493 -0.68 7.13 5.84
CA LEU A 493 -1.34 7.57 4.59
C LEU A 493 -0.60 8.71 3.87
N GLY A 494 0.35 9.40 4.52
CA GLY A 494 0.97 10.61 3.97
C GLY A 494 1.70 10.39 2.63
N LEU A 495 2.56 9.37 2.56
CA LEU A 495 3.33 9.07 1.34
C LEU A 495 2.46 8.44 0.23
N TYR A 496 1.44 7.68 0.61
CA TYR A 496 0.41 7.22 -0.34
C TYR A 496 -0.35 8.40 -0.97
N VAL A 497 -0.76 9.39 -0.17
CA VAL A 497 -1.41 10.63 -0.66
C VAL A 497 -0.48 11.43 -1.57
N VAL A 498 0.81 11.55 -1.24
CA VAL A 498 1.81 12.18 -2.13
C VAL A 498 1.86 11.49 -3.49
N THR A 499 1.90 10.16 -3.50
CA THR A 499 1.92 9.35 -4.73
C THR A 499 0.68 9.62 -5.58
N GLN A 500 -0.52 9.53 -4.99
CA GLN A 500 -1.78 9.78 -5.70
C GLN A 500 -1.91 11.20 -6.25
N LEU A 501 -1.41 12.22 -5.52
CA LEU A 501 -1.42 13.60 -5.99
C LEU A 501 -0.48 13.82 -7.18
N LEU A 502 0.73 13.25 -7.15
CA LEU A 502 1.71 13.35 -8.23
C LEU A 502 1.29 12.55 -9.47
N ASP A 503 0.81 11.31 -9.27
CA ASP A 503 0.27 10.46 -10.35
C ASP A 503 -0.87 11.19 -11.09
N SER A 504 -1.75 11.89 -10.37
CA SER A 504 -2.87 12.67 -10.96
C SER A 504 -2.46 13.83 -11.88
N GLU A 505 -1.17 14.16 -11.91
CA GLU A 505 -0.57 15.27 -12.66
C GLU A 505 0.58 14.80 -13.59
N GLY A 506 0.72 13.47 -13.81
CA GLY A 506 1.76 12.89 -14.66
C GLY A 506 3.18 12.88 -14.07
N CYS A 507 3.28 13.20 -12.78
CA CYS A 507 4.52 13.29 -12.01
C CYS A 507 4.73 12.00 -11.19
N GLY A 508 5.86 11.91 -10.48
CA GLY A 508 6.15 10.74 -9.63
C GLY A 508 7.07 11.05 -8.46
N ILE A 509 7.16 10.12 -7.51
CA ILE A 509 8.09 10.17 -6.38
C ILE A 509 8.82 8.84 -6.21
N GLU A 510 10.10 8.90 -5.86
CA GLU A 510 10.92 7.73 -5.54
C GLU A 510 11.98 8.05 -4.48
N LEU A 511 12.70 7.03 -4.02
CA LEU A 511 13.90 7.21 -3.21
C LEU A 511 15.09 7.44 -4.12
N ALA A 512 15.86 8.50 -3.85
CA ALA A 512 17.14 8.71 -4.52
C ALA A 512 18.14 7.62 -4.10
N LEU A 513 19.07 7.29 -4.99
CA LEU A 513 20.01 6.18 -4.77
C LEU A 513 21.04 6.44 -3.65
N ASP A 514 21.19 7.70 -3.24
CA ASP A 514 22.07 8.10 -2.14
C ASP A 514 21.64 7.47 -0.81
N ARG A 515 22.60 6.85 -0.12
CA ARG A 515 22.42 6.34 1.24
C ARG A 515 23.25 7.18 2.22
N ASN A 516 22.71 7.40 3.42
CA ASN A 516 23.45 8.04 4.51
C ASN A 516 24.53 7.10 5.08
N ASP A 517 25.31 7.58 6.05
CA ASP A 517 26.39 6.83 6.71
C ASP A 517 25.92 5.50 7.35
N ASN A 518 24.62 5.39 7.67
CA ASN A 518 23.99 4.17 8.19
C ASN A 518 23.55 3.18 7.08
N GLY A 519 23.89 3.46 5.81
CA GLY A 519 23.50 2.64 4.66
C GLY A 519 22.00 2.61 4.40
N ARG A 520 21.28 3.69 4.70
CA ARG A 520 19.82 3.85 4.56
C ARG A 520 19.48 4.98 3.58
N PHE A 521 18.42 4.83 2.80
CA PHE A 521 17.91 5.93 1.97
C PHE A 521 17.37 7.06 2.86
N TYR A 522 17.61 8.32 2.46
CA TYR A 522 17.26 9.51 3.28
C TYR A 522 16.74 10.69 2.43
N LYS A 523 16.65 10.50 1.11
CA LYS A 523 16.34 11.53 0.12
C LYS A 523 15.24 11.02 -0.81
N PHE A 524 14.15 11.75 -0.91
CA PHE A 524 13.13 11.55 -1.92
C PHE A 524 13.48 12.37 -3.17
N GLN A 525 13.20 11.81 -4.34
CA GLN A 525 13.29 12.46 -5.64
C GLN A 525 11.88 12.56 -6.23
N LEU A 526 11.41 13.77 -6.48
CA LEU A 526 10.12 14.03 -7.13
C LEU A 526 10.38 14.40 -8.59
N ASP A 527 9.83 13.62 -9.51
CA ASP A 527 9.83 13.87 -10.96
C ASP A 527 8.64 14.77 -11.29
N LEU A 528 8.89 16.06 -11.48
CA LEU A 528 7.86 17.07 -11.75
C LEU A 528 7.74 17.39 -13.25
N GLY A 529 8.28 16.52 -14.12
CA GLY A 529 8.28 16.73 -15.57
C GLY A 529 6.88 16.84 -16.17
N GLY A 530 5.88 16.14 -15.61
CA GLY A 530 4.48 16.19 -16.09
C GLY A 530 3.78 17.54 -15.87
N MET A 531 4.27 18.35 -14.92
CA MET A 531 3.76 19.71 -14.67
C MET A 531 4.62 20.81 -15.31
N ARG A 532 5.83 20.49 -15.79
CA ARG A 532 6.80 21.51 -16.24
C ARG A 532 6.28 22.25 -17.47
N VAL A 533 6.43 23.57 -17.46
CA VAL A 533 6.23 24.43 -18.62
C VAL A 533 7.58 25.00 -19.03
N ASP A 534 7.95 24.83 -20.29
CA ASP A 534 9.12 25.50 -20.84
C ASP A 534 8.83 27.01 -21.05
N ALA A 535 9.87 27.82 -20.86
CA ALA A 535 9.79 29.29 -20.77
C ALA A 535 9.64 29.98 -22.14
#